data_AF-A0A5E4BXL4-F1
#
_entry.id   AF-A0A5E4BXL4-F1
#
_cell.length_a   1.000
_cell.length_b   1.000
_cell.length_c   1.000
_cell.angle_alpha   90.00
_cell.angle_beta   90.00
_cell.angle_gamma   90.00
#
_symmetry.space_group_name_H-M   'P 1'
#
loop_
_entity.id
_entity.type
_entity.pdbx_description
1 polymer ?
#
loop_
_entity_poly.entity_id
_entity_poly.type
_entity_poly.pdbx_seq_one_letter_code
_entity_poly.pdbx_strand_id
1 'polypeptide(L)'
;MKTVQSTLLLLLFMPLTEPAPPAQQDSGITHEYGTDNLEETIFSQDYEDKYLDGKNIKENMIIPDEKSLQVQKDEAVTLLPPKKENDANLRRLDFTGNLIEDIEDGTFSKLSLLEELSLAENQLLKLPVLPPKLTLFNAKYNKIKSRGIKANTFKKLNNLSFLYLDHNSLESVPPNLPESLRIIHLQFNNITSITDDTFCKANDTRYIRDRIEEIRLEGNPIILGKHPNSFICLKRLPIGSYF
;
A
#
# COMPACT_ATOMS: atom_id res chain seq x y z
N MET A 1 -5.02 9.55 -15.22
CA MET A 1 -4.70 10.08 -13.88
C MET A 1 -5.64 9.52 -12.83
N LYS A 2 -5.28 8.39 -12.22
CA LYS A 2 -5.68 8.11 -10.83
C LYS A 2 -4.64 8.75 -9.90
N THR A 3 -5.04 9.80 -9.19
CA THR A 3 -4.21 10.50 -8.20
C THR A 3 -4.71 10.14 -6.80
N VAL A 4 -3.81 9.76 -5.90
CA VAL A 4 -4.15 9.60 -4.47
C VAL A 4 -3.86 10.92 -3.75
N GLN A 5 -4.91 11.51 -3.18
CA GLN A 5 -4.84 12.70 -2.32
C GLN A 5 -4.96 12.29 -0.85
N SER A 6 -4.47 13.13 0.08
CA SER A 6 -4.58 12.87 1.52
C SER A 6 -6.05 12.75 2.01
N THR A 7 -6.98 13.46 1.36
CA THR A 7 -8.42 13.38 1.61
C THR A 7 -9.03 12.05 1.13
N LEU A 8 -8.63 11.58 -0.05
CA LEU A 8 -9.10 10.32 -0.61
C LEU A 8 -8.52 9.11 0.14
N LEU A 9 -7.28 9.23 0.66
CA LEU A 9 -6.67 8.25 1.54
C LEU A 9 -7.55 7.98 2.77
N LEU A 10 -8.03 9.04 3.44
CA LEU A 10 -8.92 8.93 4.60
C LEU A 10 -10.26 8.25 4.26
N LEU A 11 -10.78 8.44 3.05
CA LEU A 11 -12.03 7.81 2.61
C LEU A 11 -11.88 6.31 2.34
N LEU A 12 -10.70 5.84 1.94
CA LEU A 12 -10.41 4.41 1.76
C LEU A 12 -10.32 3.64 3.10
N PHE A 13 -10.24 4.34 4.24
CA PHE A 13 -10.19 3.76 5.59
C PHE A 13 -11.40 4.09 6.45
N MET A 14 -12.42 4.78 5.92
CA MET A 14 -13.70 4.85 6.61
C MET A 14 -14.38 3.48 6.51
N PRO A 15 -14.82 2.87 7.62
CA PRO A 15 -15.63 1.67 7.54
C PRO A 15 -16.91 1.98 6.74
N LEU A 16 -17.21 1.15 5.75
CA LEU A 16 -18.52 1.12 5.10
C LEU A 16 -19.53 0.64 6.14
N THR A 17 -20.04 1.57 6.95
CA THR A 17 -21.19 1.31 7.80
C THR A 17 -22.41 1.18 6.91
N GLU A 18 -22.69 -0.04 6.43
CA GLU A 18 -24.04 -0.38 6.00
C GLU A 18 -24.99 -0.02 7.16
N PRO A 19 -26.11 0.68 6.90
CA PRO A 19 -27.08 0.95 7.94
C PRO A 19 -27.59 -0.39 8.46
N ALA A 20 -27.41 -0.65 9.75
CA ALA A 20 -27.91 -1.87 10.38
C ALA A 20 -29.40 -2.03 10.05
N PRO A 21 -29.87 -3.23 9.64
CA PRO A 21 -31.29 -3.47 9.43
C PRO A 21 -32.07 -3.05 10.69
N PRO A 22 -33.20 -2.34 10.55
CA PRO A 22 -33.96 -1.88 11.70
C PRO A 22 -34.32 -3.09 12.57
N ALA A 23 -33.93 -3.06 13.83
CA ALA A 23 -34.24 -4.11 14.78
C ALA A 23 -35.77 -4.25 14.87
N GLN A 24 -36.28 -5.42 14.46
CA GLN A 24 -37.69 -5.74 14.67
C GLN A 24 -37.94 -5.83 16.18
N GLN A 25 -38.66 -4.85 16.73
CA GLN A 25 -39.30 -5.00 18.03
C GLN A 25 -40.41 -6.03 17.87
N ASP A 26 -40.14 -7.27 18.25
CA ASP A 26 -41.22 -8.23 18.49
C ASP A 26 -41.78 -8.02 19.90
N SER A 27 -43.10 -7.88 19.97
CA SER A 27 -43.84 -7.60 21.19
C SER A 27 -44.08 -8.89 21.95
N GLY A 28 -43.61 -8.96 23.21
CA GLY A 28 -43.69 -10.19 23.99
C GLY A 28 -45.12 -10.69 24.22
N ILE A 29 -45.31 -12.00 24.06
CA ILE A 29 -46.42 -12.76 24.64
C ILE A 29 -45.83 -13.90 25.46
N THR A 30 -46.21 -13.96 26.73
CA THR A 30 -45.82 -15.00 27.68
C THR A 30 -46.60 -16.30 27.46
N HIS A 31 -45.93 -17.45 27.46
CA HIS A 31 -46.53 -18.70 27.95
C HIS A 31 -45.44 -19.65 28.48
N GLU A 32 -45.53 -20.03 29.75
CA GLU A 32 -44.85 -21.20 30.30
C GLU A 32 -45.57 -22.48 29.85
N TYR A 33 -44.82 -23.52 29.49
CA TYR A 33 -44.97 -24.91 29.95
C TYR A 33 -43.65 -25.65 29.63
N GLY A 34 -43.22 -26.57 30.51
CA GLY A 34 -41.87 -27.15 30.46
C GLY A 34 -41.78 -28.63 30.06
N THR A 35 -40.63 -29.23 30.41
CA THR A 35 -40.20 -30.64 30.29
C THR A 35 -39.52 -31.08 28.98
N ASP A 36 -38.19 -31.19 29.09
CA ASP A 36 -37.34 -32.36 28.82
C ASP A 36 -36.96 -32.83 27.38
N ASN A 37 -35.64 -32.98 27.24
CA ASN A 37 -34.86 -33.94 26.43
C ASN A 37 -34.56 -33.70 24.93
N LEU A 38 -33.30 -33.26 24.72
CA LEU A 38 -32.23 -33.91 23.93
C LEU A 38 -32.29 -34.03 22.38
N GLU A 39 -31.08 -33.95 21.81
CA GLU A 39 -30.65 -34.14 20.41
C GLU A 39 -31.15 -33.07 19.40
N GLU A 40 -30.32 -32.14 18.93
CA GLU A 40 -29.12 -32.21 18.05
C GLU A 40 -29.41 -32.05 16.55
N THR A 41 -28.77 -31.01 16.00
CA THR A 41 -28.32 -30.86 14.60
C THR A 41 -29.35 -30.57 13.51
N ILE A 42 -29.14 -29.44 12.81
CA ILE A 42 -29.91 -28.94 11.66
C ILE A 42 -29.04 -29.01 10.39
N PHE A 43 -29.71 -29.00 9.22
CA PHE A 43 -29.24 -28.74 7.86
C PHE A 43 -28.84 -29.92 6.97
N SER A 44 -29.83 -30.38 6.19
CA SER A 44 -29.92 -30.15 4.73
C SER A 44 -28.64 -29.65 4.04
N GLN A 45 -28.25 -30.07 2.83
CA GLN A 45 -29.11 -30.13 1.65
C GLN A 45 -28.33 -30.77 0.48
N ASP A 46 -28.89 -31.79 -0.17
CA ASP A 46 -28.54 -32.14 -1.56
C ASP A 46 -29.21 -31.14 -2.53
N TYR A 47 -28.57 -30.86 -3.66
CA TYR A 47 -29.11 -31.01 -5.04
C TYR A 47 -28.25 -30.26 -6.07
N GLU A 48 -27.85 -30.97 -7.14
CA GLU A 48 -27.49 -30.35 -8.44
C GLU A 48 -28.76 -29.63 -9.01
N ASP A 49 -28.74 -28.64 -9.91
CA ASP A 49 -28.27 -28.87 -11.28
C ASP A 49 -28.12 -27.65 -12.23
N LYS A 50 -27.16 -27.81 -13.15
CA LYS A 50 -27.07 -27.40 -14.58
C LYS A 50 -27.82 -26.17 -15.18
N TYR A 51 -27.00 -25.25 -15.73
CA TYR A 51 -26.95 -24.77 -17.14
C TYR A 51 -27.94 -23.74 -17.76
N LEU A 52 -27.38 -22.97 -18.71
CA LEU A 52 -27.98 -22.13 -19.79
C LEU A 52 -28.71 -20.84 -19.35
N ASP A 53 -28.96 -19.85 -20.22
CA ASP A 53 -28.19 -19.21 -21.32
C ASP A 53 -28.94 -17.88 -21.63
N GLY A 54 -28.28 -16.88 -22.21
CA GLY A 54 -28.85 -15.54 -22.34
C GLY A 54 -29.78 -15.35 -23.54
N LYS A 55 -30.96 -14.70 -23.33
CA LYS A 55 -31.44 -13.66 -24.25
C LYS A 55 -32.61 -12.80 -23.74
N ASN A 56 -32.65 -11.58 -24.28
CA ASN A 56 -33.64 -10.53 -24.08
C ASN A 56 -35.10 -10.96 -24.26
N ILE A 57 -35.98 -10.37 -23.44
CA ILE A 57 -37.34 -9.97 -23.81
C ILE A 57 -37.61 -8.56 -23.27
N LYS A 58 -38.31 -7.73 -24.05
CA LYS A 58 -38.73 -6.34 -23.73
C LYS A 58 -40.24 -6.30 -23.48
N GLU A 59 -40.74 -5.13 -23.03
CA GLU A 59 -42.17 -4.75 -22.86
C GLU A 59 -42.83 -5.43 -21.63
N ASN A 60 -43.83 -4.90 -20.91
CA ASN A 60 -44.52 -3.58 -20.80
C ASN A 60 -45.36 -3.62 -19.48
N MET A 61 -45.88 -2.57 -18.80
CA MET A 61 -45.86 -1.09 -18.88
C MET A 61 -46.55 -0.54 -17.58
N ILE A 62 -46.60 0.80 -17.38
CA ILE A 62 -47.51 1.57 -16.47
C ILE A 62 -47.07 1.74 -14.98
N ILE A 63 -47.08 3.01 -14.54
CA ILE A 63 -46.90 3.51 -13.16
C ILE A 63 -48.28 3.83 -12.54
N PRO A 64 -48.47 3.67 -11.23
CA PRO A 64 -49.38 4.54 -10.47
C PRO A 64 -48.74 5.23 -9.25
N ASP A 65 -48.79 6.57 -9.29
CA ASP A 65 -48.95 7.57 -8.24
C ASP A 65 -48.14 7.60 -6.93
N GLU A 66 -47.65 8.80 -6.64
CA GLU A 66 -47.09 9.23 -5.36
C GLU A 66 -48.15 9.27 -4.24
N LYS A 67 -47.76 8.86 -3.03
CA LYS A 67 -48.31 9.41 -1.79
C LYS A 67 -47.21 9.75 -0.80
N SER A 68 -47.13 11.04 -0.52
CA SER A 68 -46.15 11.71 0.34
C SER A 68 -46.15 11.19 1.78
N LEU A 69 -44.96 11.02 2.37
CA LEU A 69 -44.78 10.99 3.83
C LEU A 69 -43.69 11.99 4.26
N GLN A 70 -44.18 13.20 4.52
CA GLN A 70 -43.71 14.26 5.42
C GLN A 70 -42.28 14.20 6.00
N VAL A 71 -41.58 15.32 5.85
CA VAL A 71 -40.40 15.66 6.66
C VAL A 71 -40.82 15.83 8.11
N GLN A 72 -40.63 14.79 8.94
CA GLN A 72 -40.63 14.97 10.39
C GLN A 72 -39.30 15.61 10.80
N LYS A 73 -39.42 16.88 11.19
CA LYS A 73 -38.41 17.63 11.91
C LYS A 73 -38.69 17.41 13.38
N ASP A 74 -37.84 16.65 14.06
CA ASP A 74 -37.67 16.48 15.52
C ASP A 74 -36.69 15.29 15.69
N GLU A 75 -35.66 15.27 16.54
CA GLU A 75 -35.11 16.28 17.46
C GLU A 75 -33.59 16.43 17.21
N ALA A 76 -32.90 17.24 18.03
CA ALA A 76 -31.45 17.41 17.93
C ALA A 76 -30.69 16.15 18.39
N VAL A 77 -30.51 15.19 17.48
CA VAL A 77 -29.48 14.15 17.63
C VAL A 77 -28.15 14.87 17.80
N THR A 78 -27.62 14.84 19.01
CA THR A 78 -26.26 15.29 19.27
C THR A 78 -25.36 14.37 18.47
N LEU A 79 -24.88 14.87 17.32
CA LEU A 79 -23.80 14.25 16.58
C LEU A 79 -22.58 14.25 17.51
N LEU A 80 -22.43 13.17 18.27
CA LEU A 80 -21.14 12.79 18.81
C LEU A 80 -20.18 12.89 17.62
N PRO A 81 -19.13 13.72 17.69
CA PRO A 81 -18.23 13.88 16.56
C PRO A 81 -17.77 12.47 16.17
N PRO A 82 -17.81 12.09 14.87
CA PRO A 82 -17.48 10.74 14.45
C PRO A 82 -16.19 10.36 15.14
N LYS A 83 -16.21 9.25 15.91
CA LYS A 83 -15.04 8.81 16.69
C LYS A 83 -13.86 8.88 15.75
N LYS A 84 -12.89 9.75 16.05
CA LYS A 84 -11.67 9.88 15.26
C LYS A 84 -10.95 8.55 15.32
N GLU A 85 -11.25 7.69 14.36
CA GLU A 85 -10.62 6.39 14.26
C GLU A 85 -9.14 6.64 14.00
N ASN A 86 -8.32 5.97 14.80
CA ASN A 86 -7.04 6.53 15.18
C ASN A 86 -5.97 6.16 14.14
N ASP A 87 -6.03 6.85 13.00
CA ASP A 87 -5.14 6.79 11.81
C ASP A 87 -3.64 6.84 12.19
N ALA A 88 -3.33 7.32 13.40
CA ALA A 88 -2.03 7.26 14.04
C ALA A 88 -1.46 5.84 14.25
N ASN A 89 -2.27 4.77 14.23
CA ASN A 89 -1.84 3.40 14.56
C ASN A 89 -1.49 2.51 13.35
N LEU A 90 -1.68 2.97 12.11
CA LEU A 90 -1.43 2.15 10.93
C LEU A 90 0.07 1.86 10.76
N ARG A 91 0.43 0.56 10.77
CA ARG A 91 1.82 0.08 10.62
C ARG A 91 2.16 -0.43 9.23
N ARG A 92 1.18 -0.95 8.50
CA ARG A 92 1.34 -1.53 7.16
C ARG A 92 0.31 -0.94 6.22
N LEU A 93 0.74 -0.62 5.00
CA LEU A 93 -0.12 -0.06 3.96
C LEU A 93 0.29 -0.60 2.60
N ASP A 94 -0.65 -1.18 1.87
CA ASP A 94 -0.42 -1.85 0.60
C ASP A 94 -1.37 -1.30 -0.48
N PHE A 95 -0.78 -0.78 -1.56
CA PHE A 95 -1.46 -0.34 -2.79
C PHE A 95 -1.03 -1.15 -4.02
N THR A 96 -0.45 -2.34 -3.83
CA THR A 96 0.08 -3.17 -4.91
C THR A 96 -0.98 -3.47 -5.98
N GLY A 97 -0.58 -3.48 -7.25
CA GLY A 97 -1.46 -3.88 -8.37
C GLY A 97 -2.53 -2.85 -8.74
N ASN A 98 -2.35 -1.59 -8.37
CA ASN A 98 -3.27 -0.50 -8.72
C ASN A 98 -2.81 0.27 -9.96
N LEU A 99 -3.59 1.27 -10.37
CA LEU A 99 -3.28 2.14 -11.51
C LEU A 99 -2.94 3.57 -11.08
N ILE A 100 -2.25 3.72 -9.94
CA ILE A 100 -1.89 5.03 -9.38
C ILE A 100 -0.78 5.64 -10.24
N GLU A 101 -1.01 6.85 -10.75
CA GLU A 101 -0.06 7.61 -11.56
C GLU A 101 0.66 8.68 -10.74
N ASP A 102 -0.03 9.26 -9.75
CA ASP A 102 0.51 10.29 -8.86
C ASP A 102 -0.01 10.15 -7.42
N ILE A 103 0.80 10.57 -6.45
CA ILE A 103 0.50 10.62 -5.02
C ILE A 103 0.95 12.00 -4.53
N GLU A 104 0.03 12.76 -3.92
CA GLU A 104 0.34 14.12 -3.49
C GLU A 104 1.35 14.14 -2.33
N ASP A 105 2.24 15.16 -2.35
CA ASP A 105 3.17 15.41 -1.25
C ASP A 105 2.38 15.60 0.05
N GLY A 106 2.74 14.83 1.08
CA GLY A 106 2.05 14.87 2.38
C GLY A 106 0.86 13.91 2.51
N THR A 107 0.50 13.13 1.49
CA THR A 107 -0.55 12.09 1.56
C THR A 107 -0.37 11.17 2.77
N PHE A 108 0.85 10.68 3.02
CA PHE A 108 1.19 9.81 4.15
C PHE A 108 1.69 10.55 5.41
N SER A 109 1.59 11.89 5.47
CA SER A 109 2.20 12.69 6.55
C SER A 109 1.69 12.39 7.96
N LYS A 110 0.44 11.93 8.09
CA LYS A 110 -0.21 11.58 9.36
C LYS A 110 0.13 10.16 9.84
N LEU A 111 0.59 9.29 8.94
CA LEU A 111 0.89 7.87 9.20
C LEU A 111 2.25 7.72 9.91
N SER A 112 2.39 8.36 11.06
CA SER A 112 3.66 8.51 11.79
C SER A 112 4.19 7.20 12.40
N LEU A 113 3.36 6.15 12.45
CA LEU A 113 3.73 4.79 12.88
C LEU A 113 3.86 3.79 11.72
N LEU A 114 3.80 4.25 10.46
CA LEU A 114 3.93 3.36 9.30
C LEU A 114 5.36 2.80 9.20
N GLU A 115 5.44 1.47 9.19
CA GLU A 115 6.66 0.67 9.13
C GLU A 115 6.81 0.00 7.77
N GLU A 116 5.72 -0.38 7.11
CA GLU A 116 5.74 -1.04 5.81
C GLU A 116 4.81 -0.32 4.82
N LEU A 117 5.35 0.07 3.66
CA LEU A 117 4.59 0.68 2.58
C LEU A 117 4.91 0.00 1.24
N SER A 118 3.88 -0.57 0.60
CA SER A 118 3.97 -1.06 -0.78
C SER A 118 3.16 -0.18 -1.73
N LEU A 119 3.83 0.30 -2.77
CA LEU A 119 3.33 1.00 -3.94
C LEU A 119 3.67 0.22 -5.22
N ALA A 120 3.97 -1.08 -5.09
CA ALA A 120 4.41 -1.92 -6.18
C ALA A 120 3.37 -2.02 -7.31
N GLU A 121 3.82 -2.32 -8.53
CA GLU A 121 2.91 -2.69 -9.65
C GLU A 121 1.86 -1.59 -9.91
N ASN A 122 2.35 -0.34 -10.01
CA ASN A 122 1.56 0.87 -10.26
C ASN A 122 2.16 1.64 -11.46
N GLN A 123 1.73 2.89 -11.68
CA GLN A 123 2.13 3.72 -12.82
C GLN A 123 2.91 4.97 -12.40
N LEU A 124 3.52 4.97 -11.21
CA LEU A 124 4.17 6.14 -10.62
C LEU A 124 5.38 6.60 -11.44
N LEU A 125 5.46 7.92 -11.68
CA LEU A 125 6.59 8.58 -12.34
C LEU A 125 7.60 9.19 -11.35
N LYS A 126 7.18 9.39 -10.10
CA LYS A 126 7.94 10.02 -9.00
C LYS A 126 7.56 9.38 -7.66
N LEU A 127 8.44 9.48 -6.67
CA LEU A 127 8.14 9.06 -5.31
C LEU A 127 7.50 10.20 -4.49
N PRO A 128 6.47 9.91 -3.67
CA PRO A 128 5.93 10.86 -2.70
C PRO A 128 6.90 11.04 -1.51
N VAL A 129 6.59 11.97 -0.61
CA VAL A 129 7.25 12.06 0.70
C VAL A 129 6.92 10.81 1.53
N LEU A 130 7.95 10.05 1.90
CA LEU A 130 7.83 8.79 2.63
C LEU A 130 7.77 9.02 4.16
N PRO A 131 6.93 8.28 4.90
CA PRO A 131 6.90 8.32 6.37
C PRO A 131 8.24 7.96 7.02
N PRO A 132 8.66 8.63 8.11
CA PRO A 132 10.02 8.51 8.65
C PRO A 132 10.33 7.19 9.37
N LYS A 133 9.32 6.40 9.73
CA LYS A 133 9.48 5.14 10.49
C LYS A 133 9.57 3.88 9.64
N LEU A 134 9.50 3.98 8.32
CA LEU A 134 9.53 2.82 7.42
C LEU A 134 10.76 1.93 7.68
N THR A 135 10.50 0.64 7.82
CA THR A 135 11.46 -0.48 7.85
C THR A 135 11.50 -1.18 6.49
N LEU A 136 10.38 -1.19 5.75
CA LEU A 136 10.26 -1.71 4.39
C LEU A 136 9.57 -0.68 3.49
N PHE A 137 10.19 -0.40 2.34
CA PHE A 137 9.56 0.36 1.26
C PHE A 137 9.67 -0.41 -0.05
N ASN A 138 8.52 -0.62 -0.70
CA ASN A 138 8.42 -1.34 -1.96
C ASN A 138 7.72 -0.47 -3.01
N ALA A 139 8.41 -0.14 -4.10
CA ALA A 139 7.83 0.51 -5.27
C ALA A 139 8.35 -0.12 -6.59
N LYS A 140 8.58 -1.44 -6.57
CA LYS A 140 8.92 -2.22 -7.77
C LYS A 140 7.85 -2.09 -8.87
N TYR A 141 8.17 -2.43 -10.11
CA TYR A 141 7.21 -2.42 -11.25
C TYR A 141 6.42 -1.10 -11.34
N ASN A 142 7.15 -0.01 -11.48
CA ASN A 142 6.60 1.34 -11.69
C ASN A 142 7.37 2.01 -12.86
N LYS A 143 7.12 3.30 -13.09
CA LYS A 143 7.76 4.09 -14.17
C LYS A 143 8.67 5.19 -13.60
N ILE A 144 9.22 4.97 -12.40
CA ILE A 144 10.00 5.97 -11.67
C ILE A 144 11.35 6.14 -12.35
N LYS A 145 11.72 7.40 -12.60
CA LYS A 145 13.03 7.84 -13.09
C LYS A 145 13.83 8.47 -11.97
N SER A 146 15.15 8.61 -12.10
CA SER A 146 15.99 9.22 -11.06
C SER A 146 15.53 10.65 -10.73
N ARG A 147 15.09 11.42 -11.74
CA ARG A 147 14.49 12.77 -11.56
C ARG A 147 13.18 12.78 -10.75
N GLY A 148 12.53 11.63 -10.62
CA GLY A 148 11.33 11.42 -9.79
C GLY A 148 11.63 11.15 -8.33
N ILE A 149 12.91 11.03 -7.94
CA ILE A 149 13.36 10.83 -6.56
C ILE A 149 14.06 12.10 -6.08
N LYS A 150 13.49 12.76 -5.07
CA LYS A 150 14.09 13.94 -4.45
C LYS A 150 15.37 13.52 -3.71
N ALA A 151 16.43 14.32 -3.76
CA ALA A 151 17.75 13.94 -3.21
C ALA A 151 17.76 13.59 -1.71
N ASN A 152 16.75 14.01 -0.95
CA ASN A 152 16.60 13.72 0.49
C ASN A 152 15.50 12.69 0.81
N THR A 153 14.88 12.03 -0.19
CA THR A 153 13.74 11.09 0.01
C THR A 153 14.05 9.99 1.03
N PHE A 154 15.24 9.38 0.97
CA PHE A 154 15.63 8.29 1.87
C PHE A 154 16.45 8.75 3.10
N LYS A 155 16.96 9.98 3.10
CA LYS A 155 17.97 10.49 4.06
C LYS A 155 17.53 10.44 5.54
N LYS A 156 16.22 10.50 5.81
CA LYS A 156 15.65 10.49 7.17
C LYS A 156 15.07 9.13 7.59
N LEU A 157 15.12 8.12 6.72
CA LEU A 157 14.50 6.81 6.96
C LEU A 157 15.45 5.91 7.74
N ASN A 158 15.77 6.31 8.97
CA ASN A 158 16.83 5.72 9.80
C ASN A 158 16.59 4.25 10.23
N ASN A 159 15.39 3.72 9.97
CA ASN A 159 15.01 2.34 10.26
C ASN A 159 14.87 1.48 8.99
N LEU A 160 14.98 2.08 7.79
CA LEU A 160 14.71 1.40 6.52
C LEU A 160 15.75 0.30 6.29
N SER A 161 15.28 -0.94 6.31
CA SER A 161 16.08 -2.16 6.16
C SER A 161 15.94 -2.76 4.76
N PHE A 162 14.76 -2.61 4.14
CA PHE A 162 14.43 -3.20 2.83
C PHE A 162 13.95 -2.11 1.88
N LEU A 163 14.60 -2.00 0.72
CA LEU A 163 14.25 -1.05 -0.34
C LEU A 163 14.14 -1.79 -1.68
N TYR A 164 12.92 -1.86 -2.22
CA TYR A 164 12.63 -2.47 -3.52
C TYR A 164 12.22 -1.39 -4.53
N LEU A 165 13.09 -1.17 -5.52
CA LEU A 165 12.92 -0.21 -6.63
C LEU A 165 13.26 -0.87 -7.98
N ASP A 166 13.26 -2.20 -8.04
CA ASP A 166 13.47 -2.97 -9.26
C ASP A 166 12.34 -2.77 -10.27
N HIS A 167 12.59 -3.12 -11.55
CA HIS A 167 11.63 -2.97 -12.64
C HIS A 167 11.05 -1.54 -12.72
N ASN A 168 11.95 -0.56 -12.79
CA ASN A 168 11.63 0.86 -12.93
C ASN A 168 12.46 1.46 -14.09
N SER A 169 12.60 2.79 -14.15
CA SER A 169 13.39 3.49 -15.17
C SER A 169 14.46 4.39 -14.55
N LEU A 170 15.01 4.00 -13.40
CA LEU A 170 16.06 4.76 -12.71
C LEU A 170 17.33 4.82 -13.56
N GLU A 171 17.86 6.01 -13.78
CA GLU A 171 19.08 6.24 -14.55
C GLU A 171 20.36 6.20 -13.67
N SER A 172 20.18 6.18 -12.34
CA SER A 172 21.22 6.17 -11.31
C SER A 172 20.71 5.50 -10.02
N VAL A 173 21.61 5.04 -9.15
CA VAL A 173 21.26 4.69 -7.76
C VAL A 173 20.73 5.94 -7.04
N PRO A 174 19.69 5.84 -6.18
CA PRO A 174 19.23 7.00 -5.40
C PRO A 174 20.30 7.53 -4.44
N PRO A 175 20.46 8.86 -4.28
CA PRO A 175 21.44 9.43 -3.37
C PRO A 175 20.99 9.35 -1.89
N ASN A 176 21.95 9.46 -0.96
CA ASN A 176 21.71 9.51 0.49
C ASN A 176 20.95 8.29 1.05
N LEU A 177 21.26 7.09 0.57
CA LEU A 177 20.71 5.83 1.09
C LEU A 177 21.12 5.61 2.56
N PRO A 178 20.16 5.34 3.49
CA PRO A 178 20.45 5.28 4.93
C PRO A 178 21.32 4.09 5.35
N GLU A 179 22.06 4.29 6.45
CA GLU A 179 22.96 3.31 7.08
C GLU A 179 22.23 2.07 7.65
N SER A 180 20.90 2.09 7.73
CA SER A 180 20.06 0.99 8.21
C SER A 180 19.79 -0.09 7.16
N LEU A 181 20.04 0.20 5.88
CA LEU A 181 19.69 -0.71 4.78
C LEU A 181 20.47 -2.02 4.87
N ARG A 182 19.73 -3.11 4.66
CA ARG A 182 20.22 -4.49 4.59
C ARG A 182 20.09 -5.05 3.17
N ILE A 183 18.94 -4.81 2.54
CA ILE A 183 18.60 -5.29 1.19
C ILE A 183 18.24 -4.11 0.29
N ILE A 184 18.89 -4.01 -0.87
CA ILE A 184 18.62 -2.98 -1.89
C ILE A 184 18.42 -3.68 -3.24
N HIS A 185 17.19 -3.62 -3.76
CA HIS A 185 16.83 -4.18 -5.07
C HIS A 185 16.64 -3.05 -6.09
N LEU A 186 17.52 -3.02 -7.08
CA LEU A 186 17.58 -2.03 -8.17
C LEU A 186 17.71 -2.70 -9.55
N GLN A 187 17.55 -4.03 -9.61
CA GLN A 187 17.63 -4.80 -10.84
C GLN A 187 16.58 -4.37 -11.89
N PHE A 188 16.88 -4.58 -13.17
CA PHE A 188 16.03 -4.20 -14.30
C PHE A 188 15.60 -2.71 -14.26
N ASN A 189 16.60 -1.85 -14.14
CA ASN A 189 16.50 -0.40 -14.30
C ASN A 189 17.42 0.05 -15.46
N ASN A 190 17.62 1.36 -15.62
CA ASN A 190 18.51 1.95 -16.63
C ASN A 190 19.75 2.61 -15.99
N ILE A 191 20.26 2.06 -14.87
CA ILE A 191 21.39 2.62 -14.14
C ILE A 191 22.64 2.51 -15.01
N THR A 192 23.17 3.66 -15.45
CA THR A 192 24.36 3.76 -16.32
C THR A 192 25.62 4.17 -15.56
N SER A 193 25.48 4.72 -14.36
CA SER A 193 26.61 5.25 -13.58
C SER A 193 26.40 5.11 -12.07
N ILE A 194 27.53 4.94 -11.37
CA ILE A 194 27.68 5.09 -9.93
C ILE A 194 28.98 5.84 -9.63
N THR A 195 29.10 6.33 -8.41
CA THR A 195 30.24 7.07 -7.86
C THR A 195 30.80 6.35 -6.64
N ASP A 196 32.01 6.72 -6.22
CA ASP A 196 32.65 6.15 -5.03
C ASP A 196 31.80 6.38 -3.75
N ASP A 197 31.07 7.50 -3.68
CA ASP A 197 30.13 7.83 -2.61
C ASP A 197 28.71 7.23 -2.76
N THR A 198 28.47 6.35 -3.74
CA THR A 198 27.12 5.77 -3.96
C THR A 198 26.70 4.82 -2.84
N PHE A 199 27.61 3.92 -2.42
CA PHE A 199 27.40 3.04 -1.27
C PHE A 199 28.42 3.28 -0.14
N CYS A 200 29.58 3.83 -0.47
CA CYS A 200 30.69 4.09 0.44
C CYS A 200 30.82 5.58 0.80
N LYS A 201 31.87 5.93 1.55
CA LYS A 201 32.27 7.31 1.84
C LYS A 201 33.68 7.48 1.29
N ALA A 202 33.83 8.14 0.15
CA ALA A 202 35.11 8.21 -0.57
C ALA A 202 36.21 8.93 0.25
N ASN A 203 35.82 9.72 1.25
CA ASN A 203 36.72 10.41 2.18
C ASN A 203 37.10 9.61 3.45
N ASP A 204 36.56 8.41 3.67
CA ASP A 204 36.87 7.56 4.83
C ASP A 204 37.16 6.12 4.40
N THR A 205 38.45 5.80 4.23
CA THR A 205 38.93 4.47 3.85
C THR A 205 38.72 3.39 4.92
N ARG A 206 38.27 3.77 6.13
CA ARG A 206 37.90 2.84 7.20
C ARG A 206 36.40 2.66 7.34
N TYR A 207 35.59 3.38 6.55
CA TYR A 207 34.14 3.21 6.56
C TYR A 207 33.77 1.84 5.99
N ILE A 208 33.12 1.02 6.80
CA ILE A 208 32.54 -0.27 6.42
C ILE A 208 31.03 -0.16 6.60
N ARG A 209 30.27 -0.52 5.56
CA ARG A 209 28.80 -0.54 5.58
C ARG A 209 28.35 -1.94 6.00
N ASP A 210 28.36 -2.14 7.31
CA ASP A 210 28.36 -3.46 7.94
C ASP A 210 27.03 -4.21 7.89
N ARG A 211 25.91 -3.48 7.75
CA ARG A 211 24.53 -4.00 7.70
C ARG A 211 24.06 -4.46 6.33
N ILE A 212 24.73 -4.07 5.24
CA ILE A 212 24.35 -4.49 3.90
C ILE A 212 24.60 -5.98 3.72
N GLU A 213 23.55 -6.70 3.35
CA GLU A 213 23.53 -8.16 3.15
C GLU A 213 23.40 -8.53 1.67
N GLU A 214 22.64 -7.73 0.89
CA GLU A 214 22.43 -7.93 -0.54
C GLU A 214 22.18 -6.59 -1.27
N ILE A 215 22.82 -6.42 -2.43
CA ILE A 215 22.51 -5.36 -3.40
C ILE A 215 22.33 -6.04 -4.76
N ARG A 216 21.22 -5.77 -5.45
CA ARG A 216 20.91 -6.27 -6.80
C ARG A 216 20.90 -5.14 -7.82
N LEU A 217 21.72 -5.29 -8.85
CA LEU A 217 21.93 -4.36 -9.95
C LEU A 217 21.90 -5.08 -11.32
N GLU A 218 21.60 -6.38 -11.37
CA GLU A 218 21.46 -7.13 -12.61
C GLU A 218 20.40 -6.52 -13.56
N GLY A 219 20.58 -6.71 -14.86
CA GLY A 219 19.69 -6.10 -15.87
C GLY A 219 19.80 -4.57 -16.01
N ASN A 220 20.78 -3.92 -15.37
CA ASN A 220 21.16 -2.53 -15.66
C ASN A 220 22.33 -2.47 -16.66
N PRO A 221 22.46 -1.38 -17.45
CA PRO A 221 23.55 -1.19 -18.41
C PRO A 221 24.93 -0.88 -17.80
N ILE A 222 25.03 -0.71 -16.47
CA ILE A 222 26.30 -0.46 -15.79
C ILE A 222 27.17 -1.72 -15.67
N ILE A 223 28.48 -1.54 -15.91
CA ILE A 223 29.51 -2.57 -15.69
C ILE A 223 30.18 -2.31 -14.34
N LEU A 224 29.84 -3.11 -13.33
CA LEU A 224 30.29 -2.93 -11.94
C LEU A 224 31.82 -3.02 -11.80
N GLY A 225 32.49 -3.81 -12.64
CA GLY A 225 33.95 -3.94 -12.66
C GLY A 225 34.71 -2.64 -12.98
N LYS A 226 34.03 -1.62 -13.55
CA LYS A 226 34.62 -0.29 -13.80
C LYS A 226 34.56 0.64 -12.58
N HIS A 227 33.90 0.23 -11.50
CA HIS A 227 33.63 1.06 -10.31
C HIS A 227 34.00 0.36 -8.99
N PRO A 228 35.24 -0.18 -8.82
CA PRO A 228 35.59 -0.98 -7.64
C PRO A 228 35.50 -0.19 -6.31
N ASN A 229 35.85 1.10 -6.32
CA ASN A 229 35.82 1.96 -5.14
C ASN A 229 34.41 2.11 -4.55
N SER A 230 33.36 2.10 -5.39
CA SER A 230 31.95 2.19 -4.98
C SER A 230 31.49 1.03 -4.08
N PHE A 231 32.30 -0.04 -3.96
CA PHE A 231 31.94 -1.26 -3.23
C PHE A 231 32.95 -1.64 -2.14
N ILE A 232 34.05 -0.91 -1.97
CA ILE A 232 35.17 -1.31 -1.09
C ILE A 232 34.78 -1.39 0.40
N CYS A 233 33.74 -0.64 0.80
CA CYS A 233 33.18 -0.65 2.15
C CYS A 233 32.21 -1.81 2.41
N LEU A 234 31.86 -2.61 1.39
CA LEU A 234 30.83 -3.66 1.49
C LEU A 234 31.47 -5.00 1.87
N LYS A 235 30.82 -5.76 2.77
CA LYS A 235 31.22 -7.13 3.11
C LYS A 235 30.96 -8.15 1.99
N ARG A 236 30.13 -7.79 1.01
CA ARG A 236 29.71 -8.61 -0.13
C ARG A 236 29.59 -7.73 -1.36
N LEU A 237 30.03 -8.25 -2.50
CA LEU A 237 29.85 -7.61 -3.79
C LEU A 237 28.37 -7.63 -4.23
N PRO A 238 27.86 -6.59 -4.91
CA PRO A 238 26.54 -6.62 -5.52
C PRO A 238 26.38 -7.72 -6.59
N ILE A 239 25.13 -8.09 -6.84
CA ILE A 239 24.76 -8.96 -7.97
C ILE A 239 24.58 -8.06 -9.21
N GLY A 240 25.25 -8.38 -10.32
CA GLY A 240 25.19 -7.61 -11.57
C GLY A 240 26.31 -7.96 -12.57
N SER A 241 26.43 -7.19 -13.66
CA SER A 241 27.50 -7.44 -14.65
C SER A 241 28.84 -6.86 -14.20
N TYR A 242 29.89 -7.68 -14.22
CA TYR A 242 31.25 -7.26 -13.91
C TYR A 242 32.12 -7.01 -15.14
N PHE A 243 31.63 -7.40 -16.32
CA PHE A 243 32.31 -7.34 -17.61
C PHE A 243 31.40 -6.64 -18.64
#